data_AF-A0A2T2U8J9-F1
#
_entry.id   AF-A0A2T2U8J9-F1
#
_cell.length_a   1.000
_cell.length_b   1.000
_cell.length_c   1.000
_cell.angle_alpha   90.00
_cell.angle_beta   90.00
_cell.angle_gamma   90.00
#
_symmetry.space_group_name_H-M   'P 1'
#
loop_
_entity.id
_entity.type
_entity.pdbx_description
1 polymer ?
#
loop_
_entity_poly.entity_id
_entity_poly.type
_entity_poly.pdbx_seq_one_letter_code
_entity_poly.pdbx_strand_id
1 'polypeptide(L)'
;MASFEGRFSSVLDSLRRPMRGTVRAEAGYFSLPTLTIENTDLRSRFSDTSATFTLDMRVDKHRDLTASGQLDLRPGRERLQVDSLQMNLAGDRWQLSQPASISYSDNRYRVSNLLVYADDQQIALDGVVDPDGEQNLVFTVEQFEVGAVADLLDYQGLSGTLSGSISLTGPAAAPEADGTLMLDLKSYGETAGDLRLQLAYADQRLSVDALLANQDASTLHAEGYVPVDLRIAPGDSAAQGVQVRTSETAATEQVNLTVQADSFAVDWIRPFLQPNTVENLDGRIEADVQVGGTFGSPQLTGSASFVNGRFELPQFGVAYRDIEVETQLADNQMTVERFALRTGNGSLTGSGTINLANLTLGEFDLQGRMNEFRAIDTREYSATLDGDLSLNGTTQQPVLRGDIDVLSADIYIGQSTGGGAALEQVQLTDTDVRQLESSFGLRLSERDTTSFDFYQALDMQLDVNLQRDTWLRQRINPEINIQLTGNLNAQKQPYNEINLYGTIDAVGQRSYVEVAQRRFEITEGVVRFNGDPANPTLDVR
;
A
#
# COMPACT_ATOMS: atom_id res chain seq x y z
N MET A 1 -6.81 -5.48 -26.26
CA MET A 1 -8.03 -5.40 -27.08
C MET A 1 -9.02 -6.42 -26.54
N ALA A 2 -10.18 -5.98 -26.06
CA ALA A 2 -11.23 -6.90 -25.62
C ALA A 2 -11.92 -7.52 -26.85
N SER A 3 -12.03 -8.85 -26.90
CA SER A 3 -12.86 -9.53 -27.89
C SER A 3 -14.28 -9.63 -27.36
N PHE A 4 -15.22 -8.98 -28.03
CA PHE A 4 -16.64 -9.08 -27.73
C PHE A 4 -17.36 -9.69 -28.95
N GLU A 5 -17.93 -10.88 -28.80
CA GLU A 5 -18.79 -11.49 -29.82
C GLU A 5 -20.22 -11.59 -29.28
N GLY A 6 -21.10 -10.73 -29.81
CA GLY A 6 -22.53 -10.74 -29.52
C GLY A 6 -23.31 -11.32 -30.70
N ARG A 7 -24.08 -12.38 -30.47
CA ARG A 7 -25.07 -12.89 -31.42
C ARG A 7 -26.47 -12.57 -30.92
N PHE A 8 -27.19 -11.78 -31.69
CA PHE A 8 -28.58 -11.43 -31.46
C PHE A 8 -29.45 -12.07 -32.54
N SER A 9 -30.45 -12.85 -32.14
CA SER A 9 -31.47 -13.36 -33.06
C SER A 9 -32.84 -12.96 -32.55
N SER A 10 -33.69 -12.40 -33.41
CA SER A 10 -35.03 -11.95 -33.01
C SER A 10 -36.06 -12.13 -34.12
N VAL A 11 -37.28 -12.48 -33.73
CA VAL A 11 -38.51 -12.38 -34.52
C VAL A 11 -39.11 -11.00 -34.27
N LEU A 12 -39.42 -10.27 -35.34
CA LEU A 12 -39.97 -8.91 -35.28
C LEU A 12 -41.49 -8.91 -35.51
N ASP A 13 -42.21 -7.97 -34.90
CA ASP A 13 -43.61 -7.69 -35.23
C ASP A 13 -43.76 -6.92 -36.57
N SER A 14 -45.00 -6.62 -36.96
CA SER A 14 -45.32 -5.83 -38.16
C SER A 14 -44.80 -4.38 -38.12
N LEU A 15 -44.40 -3.88 -36.95
CA LEU A 15 -43.81 -2.56 -36.71
C LEU A 15 -42.27 -2.63 -36.53
N ARG A 16 -41.66 -3.78 -36.83
CA ARG A 16 -40.21 -4.07 -36.66
C ARG A 16 -39.71 -4.00 -35.22
N ARG A 17 -40.58 -4.22 -34.23
CA ARG A 17 -40.18 -4.36 -32.84
C ARG A 17 -39.86 -5.82 -32.52
N PRO A 18 -38.77 -6.11 -31.79
CA PRO A 18 -38.42 -7.46 -31.42
C PRO A 18 -39.47 -8.06 -30.46
N MET A 19 -40.14 -9.13 -30.89
CA MET A 19 -41.14 -9.86 -30.09
C MET A 19 -40.54 -11.01 -29.31
N ARG A 20 -39.63 -11.78 -29.92
CA ARG A 20 -38.96 -12.92 -29.26
C ARG A 20 -37.57 -13.08 -29.81
N GLY A 21 -36.60 -13.37 -28.96
CA GLY A 21 -35.25 -13.58 -29.43
C GLY A 21 -34.30 -14.15 -28.40
N THR A 22 -33.09 -14.44 -28.86
CA THR A 22 -31.99 -14.86 -28.01
C THR A 22 -30.84 -13.89 -28.15
N VAL A 23 -30.24 -13.57 -27.02
CA VAL A 23 -28.98 -12.83 -26.90
C VAL A 23 -27.96 -13.83 -26.39
N ARG A 24 -26.85 -13.98 -27.10
CA ARG A 24 -25.65 -14.62 -26.58
C ARG A 24 -24.52 -13.60 -26.69
N ALA A 25 -23.95 -13.21 -25.56
CA ALA A 25 -22.81 -12.33 -25.52
C ALA A 25 -21.66 -13.09 -24.87
N GLU A 26 -20.56 -13.19 -25.58
CA GLU A 26 -19.30 -13.70 -25.05
C GLU A 26 -18.30 -12.54 -25.06
N ALA A 27 -17.83 -12.18 -23.88
CA ALA A 27 -16.74 -11.22 -23.70
C ALA A 27 -15.52 -11.99 -23.18
N GLY A 28 -14.42 -11.91 -23.91
CA GLY A 28 -13.13 -12.42 -23.44
C GLY A 28 -12.47 -11.46 -22.46
N TYR A 29 -11.14 -11.51 -22.38
CA TYR A 29 -10.32 -10.70 -21.49
C TYR A 29 -10.69 -9.21 -21.52
N PHE A 30 -11.13 -8.69 -20.37
CA PHE A 30 -11.43 -7.28 -20.14
C PHE A 30 -10.76 -6.83 -18.84
N SER A 31 -10.03 -5.71 -18.89
CA SER A 31 -9.36 -5.14 -17.72
C SER A 31 -9.99 -3.79 -17.36
N LEU A 32 -10.54 -3.72 -16.15
CA LEU A 32 -10.95 -2.51 -15.44
C LEU A 32 -9.82 -2.05 -14.52
N PRO A 33 -9.80 -0.79 -14.03
CA PRO A 33 -8.75 -0.29 -13.15
C PRO A 33 -8.41 -1.21 -11.98
N THR A 34 -9.39 -1.87 -11.37
CA THR A 34 -9.23 -2.75 -10.18
C THR A 34 -9.63 -4.21 -10.41
N LEU A 35 -10.18 -4.57 -11.58
CA LEU A 35 -10.69 -5.92 -11.84
C LEU A 35 -10.30 -6.40 -13.23
N THR A 36 -9.76 -7.60 -13.31
CA THR A 36 -9.58 -8.30 -14.60
C THR A 36 -10.65 -9.37 -14.72
N ILE A 37 -11.33 -9.41 -15.86
CA ILE A 37 -12.34 -10.41 -16.17
C ILE A 37 -11.81 -11.26 -17.32
N GLU A 38 -11.45 -12.51 -17.04
CA GLU A 38 -10.96 -13.45 -18.04
C GLU A 38 -12.02 -13.80 -19.09
N ASN A 39 -13.25 -14.07 -18.64
CA ASN A 39 -14.33 -14.50 -19.52
C ASN A 39 -15.71 -14.18 -18.95
N THR A 40 -16.65 -13.87 -19.83
CA THR A 40 -18.07 -13.70 -19.50
C THR A 40 -18.92 -14.32 -20.62
N ASP A 41 -19.75 -15.32 -20.29
CA ASP A 41 -20.80 -15.89 -21.15
C ASP A 41 -22.15 -15.46 -20.59
N LEU A 42 -22.86 -14.61 -21.32
CA LEU A 42 -24.23 -14.22 -21.02
C LEU A 42 -25.16 -14.81 -22.08
N ARG A 43 -26.15 -15.58 -21.62
CA ARG A 43 -27.24 -16.06 -22.48
C ARG A 43 -28.53 -15.49 -21.96
N SER A 44 -29.30 -14.87 -22.83
CA SER A 44 -30.61 -14.37 -22.51
C SER A 44 -31.62 -14.78 -23.57
N ARG A 45 -32.83 -15.14 -23.16
CA ARG A 45 -33.98 -15.33 -24.04
C ARG A 45 -35.05 -14.34 -23.65
N PHE A 46 -35.50 -13.53 -24.58
CA PHE A 46 -36.54 -12.54 -24.33
C PHE A 46 -37.82 -12.86 -25.11
N SER A 47 -38.96 -12.54 -24.49
CA SER A 47 -40.30 -12.56 -25.09
C SER A 47 -41.06 -11.32 -24.62
N ASP A 48 -41.40 -10.47 -25.58
CA ASP A 48 -42.10 -9.20 -25.44
C ASP A 48 -41.43 -8.26 -24.44
N THR A 49 -41.80 -8.37 -23.18
CA THR A 49 -41.33 -7.53 -22.07
C THR A 49 -40.71 -8.32 -20.95
N SER A 50 -40.40 -9.60 -21.18
CA SER A 50 -39.73 -10.47 -20.22
C SER A 50 -38.47 -11.06 -20.84
N ALA A 51 -37.42 -11.25 -20.05
CA ALA A 51 -36.26 -12.02 -20.46
C ALA A 51 -35.84 -12.98 -19.35
N THR A 52 -35.28 -14.11 -19.73
CA THR A 52 -34.58 -15.04 -18.84
C THR A 52 -33.11 -14.93 -19.12
N PHE A 53 -32.24 -15.01 -18.12
CA PHE A 53 -30.80 -14.96 -18.33
C PHE A 53 -30.07 -16.05 -17.56
N THR A 54 -28.92 -16.45 -18.10
CA THR A 54 -27.86 -17.19 -17.43
C THR A 54 -26.55 -16.46 -17.69
N LEU A 55 -25.78 -16.21 -16.65
CA LEU A 55 -24.50 -15.51 -16.67
C LEU A 55 -23.46 -16.44 -16.05
N ASP A 56 -22.38 -16.70 -16.78
CA ASP A 56 -21.18 -17.36 -16.27
C ASP A 56 -20.02 -16.38 -16.45
N MET A 57 -19.37 -15.98 -15.37
CA MET A 57 -18.28 -15.02 -15.36
C MET A 57 -17.08 -15.61 -14.63
N ARG A 58 -15.91 -15.56 -15.24
CA ARG A 58 -14.63 -15.86 -14.59
C ARG A 58 -13.85 -14.57 -14.51
N VAL A 59 -13.57 -14.15 -13.29
CA VAL A 59 -12.74 -12.99 -13.00
C VAL A 59 -11.28 -13.43 -13.14
N ASP A 60 -10.88 -14.43 -12.37
CA ASP A 60 -9.55 -15.03 -12.38
C ASP A 60 -9.62 -16.54 -11.99
N LYS A 61 -8.47 -17.17 -11.78
CA LYS A 61 -8.36 -18.58 -11.34
C LYS A 61 -8.96 -18.90 -9.95
N HIS A 62 -9.18 -17.89 -9.13
CA HIS A 62 -9.72 -17.96 -7.76
C HIS A 62 -11.14 -17.42 -7.64
N ARG A 63 -11.67 -16.79 -8.70
CA ARG A 63 -12.92 -16.05 -8.67
C ARG A 63 -13.78 -16.33 -9.88
N ASP A 64 -14.94 -16.92 -9.62
CA ASP A 64 -15.97 -17.17 -10.62
C ASP A 64 -17.36 -16.89 -10.08
N LEU A 65 -18.30 -16.62 -10.98
CA LEU A 65 -19.67 -16.29 -10.68
C LEU A 65 -20.57 -16.97 -11.70
N THR A 66 -21.63 -17.62 -11.22
CA THR A 66 -22.72 -18.11 -12.05
C THR A 66 -24.04 -17.55 -11.50
N ALA A 67 -24.86 -16.99 -12.37
CA ALA A 67 -26.15 -16.43 -11.99
C ALA A 67 -27.22 -16.76 -13.02
N SER A 68 -28.45 -16.93 -12.57
CA SER A 68 -29.59 -17.04 -13.47
C SER A 68 -30.83 -16.40 -12.89
N GLY A 69 -31.74 -16.01 -13.77
CA GLY A 69 -32.95 -15.33 -13.35
C GLY A 69 -33.77 -14.76 -14.48
N GLN A 70 -34.59 -13.77 -14.14
CA GLN A 70 -35.58 -13.17 -15.01
C GLN A 70 -35.52 -11.65 -14.95
N LEU A 71 -35.85 -11.01 -16.06
CA LEU A 71 -35.94 -9.57 -16.22
C LEU A 71 -37.35 -9.25 -16.69
N ASP A 72 -38.07 -8.44 -15.94
CA ASP A 72 -39.24 -7.70 -16.42
C ASP A 72 -38.72 -6.37 -16.99
N LEU A 73 -39.00 -6.14 -18.26
CA LEU A 73 -38.56 -4.98 -19.03
C LEU A 73 -39.75 -4.08 -19.41
N ARG A 74 -40.91 -4.26 -18.76
CA ARG A 74 -42.05 -3.35 -18.95
C ARG A 74 -41.63 -1.95 -18.50
N PRO A 75 -41.76 -0.93 -19.36
CA PRO A 75 -41.39 0.44 -19.00
C PRO A 75 -42.05 0.89 -17.69
N GLY A 76 -41.24 1.35 -16.74
CA GLY A 76 -41.68 1.81 -15.41
C GLY A 76 -41.99 0.70 -14.41
N ARG A 77 -41.72 -0.56 -14.75
CA ARG A 77 -41.83 -1.73 -13.86
C ARG A 77 -40.67 -2.68 -14.09
N GLU A 78 -39.49 -2.13 -14.33
CA GLU A 78 -38.29 -2.90 -14.55
C GLU A 78 -37.97 -3.72 -13.30
N ARG A 79 -37.79 -5.03 -13.43
CA ARG A 79 -37.49 -5.92 -12.30
C ARG A 79 -36.50 -6.99 -12.71
N LEU A 80 -35.33 -6.99 -12.08
CA LEU A 80 -34.39 -8.11 -12.10
C LEU A 80 -34.75 -9.05 -10.95
N GLN A 81 -35.12 -10.28 -11.26
CA GLN A 81 -35.21 -11.38 -10.31
C GLN A 81 -34.00 -12.28 -10.52
N VAL A 82 -33.25 -12.53 -9.46
CA VAL A 82 -32.12 -13.47 -9.45
C VAL A 82 -32.63 -14.74 -8.77
N ASP A 83 -32.81 -15.80 -9.56
CA ASP A 83 -33.33 -17.08 -9.08
C ASP A 83 -32.22 -17.92 -8.43
N SER A 84 -30.99 -17.82 -8.95
CA SER A 84 -29.80 -18.40 -8.34
C SER A 84 -28.59 -17.53 -8.62
N LEU A 85 -27.69 -17.48 -7.65
CA LEU A 85 -26.36 -16.90 -7.75
C LEU A 85 -25.44 -17.80 -6.95
N GLN A 86 -24.32 -18.20 -7.56
CA GLN A 86 -23.23 -18.90 -6.91
C GLN A 86 -21.95 -18.18 -7.28
N MET A 87 -21.09 -17.93 -6.31
CA MET A 87 -19.80 -17.28 -6.51
C MET A 87 -18.74 -18.08 -5.78
N ASN A 88 -17.57 -18.20 -6.38
CA ASN A 88 -16.38 -18.66 -5.70
C ASN A 88 -15.52 -17.42 -5.43
N LEU A 89 -15.22 -17.14 -4.17
CA LEU A 89 -14.39 -16.01 -3.78
C LEU A 89 -13.21 -16.55 -2.97
N ALA A 90 -12.04 -16.63 -3.61
CA ALA A 90 -10.81 -17.11 -2.97
C ALA A 90 -10.90 -18.52 -2.33
N GLY A 91 -11.82 -19.36 -2.80
CA GLY A 91 -12.05 -20.72 -2.29
C GLY A 91 -13.41 -20.91 -1.62
N ASP A 92 -14.04 -19.81 -1.17
CA ASP A 92 -15.34 -19.86 -0.51
C ASP A 92 -16.48 -19.88 -1.52
N ARG A 93 -17.38 -20.85 -1.36
CA ARG A 93 -18.54 -21.00 -2.24
C ARG A 93 -19.75 -20.27 -1.68
N TRP A 94 -19.91 -19.03 -2.14
CA TRP A 94 -21.07 -18.20 -1.87
C TRP A 94 -22.27 -18.63 -2.69
N GLN A 95 -23.44 -18.59 -2.09
CA GLN A 95 -24.70 -18.86 -2.78
C GLN A 95 -25.84 -17.99 -2.27
N LEU A 96 -26.80 -17.74 -3.16
CA LEU A 96 -28.03 -17.04 -2.81
C LEU A 96 -28.95 -17.96 -2.00
N SER A 97 -29.43 -17.48 -0.85
CA SER A 97 -30.33 -18.22 0.06
C SER A 97 -31.72 -18.46 -0.52
N GLN A 98 -32.24 -17.49 -1.25
CA GLN A 98 -33.55 -17.51 -1.86
C GLN A 98 -33.62 -16.51 -3.02
N PRO A 99 -34.57 -16.65 -3.96
CA PRO A 99 -34.69 -15.70 -5.06
C PRO A 99 -34.76 -14.26 -4.56
N ALA A 100 -33.85 -13.43 -5.05
CA ALA A 100 -33.75 -12.01 -4.74
C ALA A 100 -34.33 -11.19 -5.88
N SER A 101 -34.79 -9.98 -5.59
CA SER A 101 -35.23 -9.07 -6.65
C SER A 101 -34.75 -7.65 -6.44
N ILE A 102 -34.34 -7.04 -7.53
CA ILE A 102 -34.06 -5.62 -7.65
C ILE A 102 -35.08 -5.06 -8.63
N SER A 103 -35.98 -4.19 -8.16
CA SER A 103 -36.96 -3.51 -9.02
C SER A 103 -36.69 -2.02 -9.08
N TYR A 104 -36.92 -1.44 -10.24
CA TYR A 104 -36.93 -0.02 -10.48
C TYR A 104 -38.32 0.35 -11.00
N SER A 105 -39.04 1.18 -10.26
CA SER A 105 -40.39 1.62 -10.63
C SER A 105 -40.66 2.98 -10.00
N ASP A 106 -41.29 3.89 -10.73
CA ASP A 106 -41.60 5.25 -10.24
C ASP A 106 -40.36 5.98 -9.70
N ASN A 107 -39.23 5.86 -10.42
CA ASN A 107 -37.90 6.37 -10.04
C ASN A 107 -37.29 5.76 -8.76
N ARG A 108 -37.94 4.78 -8.13
CA ARG A 108 -37.51 4.15 -6.89
C ARG A 108 -36.85 2.79 -7.14
N TYR A 109 -35.71 2.56 -6.50
CA TYR A 109 -35.07 1.25 -6.41
C TYR A 109 -35.57 0.51 -5.18
N ARG A 110 -35.90 -0.77 -5.34
CA ARG A 110 -36.19 -1.68 -4.24
C ARG A 110 -35.37 -2.94 -4.38
N VAL A 111 -34.59 -3.25 -3.35
CA VAL A 111 -33.92 -4.53 -3.17
C VAL A 111 -34.78 -5.36 -2.22
N SER A 112 -34.99 -6.64 -2.53
CA SER A 112 -35.72 -7.55 -1.67
C SER A 112 -35.05 -8.90 -1.62
N ASN A 113 -34.84 -9.41 -0.41
CA ASN A 113 -34.31 -10.75 -0.15
C ASN A 113 -32.91 -11.01 -0.74
N LEU A 114 -32.07 -9.99 -0.93
CA LEU A 114 -30.69 -10.24 -1.34
C LEU A 114 -29.90 -10.71 -0.12
N LEU A 115 -29.71 -12.03 -0.03
CA LEU A 115 -28.98 -12.69 1.05
C LEU A 115 -28.10 -13.77 0.43
N VAL A 116 -26.80 -13.53 0.40
CA VAL A 116 -25.77 -14.48 -0.03
C VAL A 116 -24.98 -14.97 1.18
N TYR A 117 -24.58 -16.23 1.16
CA TYR A 117 -23.84 -16.85 2.27
C TYR A 117 -22.84 -17.88 1.76
N ALA A 118 -21.76 -18.06 2.51
CA ALA A 118 -20.78 -19.13 2.36
C ALA A 118 -20.44 -19.64 3.76
N ASP A 119 -20.72 -20.91 4.06
CA ASP A 119 -20.54 -21.48 5.39
C ASP A 119 -21.19 -20.63 6.51
N ASP A 120 -20.39 -19.93 7.32
CA ASP A 120 -20.83 -19.03 8.39
C ASP A 120 -20.73 -17.53 8.05
N GLN A 121 -20.34 -17.20 6.82
CA GLN A 121 -20.28 -15.85 6.28
C GLN A 121 -21.61 -15.47 5.65
N GLN A 122 -22.03 -14.21 5.83
CA GLN A 122 -23.30 -13.70 5.32
C GLN A 122 -23.17 -12.26 4.81
N ILE A 123 -23.80 -11.97 3.68
CA ILE A 123 -24.03 -10.60 3.21
C ILE A 123 -25.51 -10.47 2.85
N ALA A 124 -26.18 -9.48 3.45
CA ALA A 124 -27.57 -9.19 3.16
C ALA A 124 -27.80 -7.70 2.86
N LEU A 125 -28.75 -7.45 1.96
CA LEU A 125 -29.21 -6.13 1.57
C LEU A 125 -30.72 -6.18 1.34
N ASP A 126 -31.47 -5.32 2.03
CA ASP A 126 -32.90 -5.18 1.82
C ASP A 126 -33.32 -3.73 2.00
N GLY A 127 -34.27 -3.28 1.18
CA GLY A 127 -34.88 -1.98 1.36
C GLY A 127 -35.10 -1.20 0.08
N VAL A 128 -35.16 0.10 0.22
CA VAL A 128 -35.59 1.06 -0.79
C VAL A 128 -34.61 2.22 -0.84
N VAL A 129 -34.23 2.58 -2.06
CA VAL A 129 -33.57 3.84 -2.37
C VAL A 129 -34.49 4.62 -3.30
N ASP A 130 -34.99 5.76 -2.83
CA ASP A 130 -35.94 6.61 -3.53
C ASP A 130 -35.31 7.99 -3.78
N PRO A 131 -34.73 8.25 -4.96
CA PRO A 131 -34.10 9.53 -5.30
C PRO A 131 -35.02 10.75 -5.16
N ASP A 132 -36.34 10.57 -5.15
CA ASP A 132 -37.33 11.65 -4.98
C ASP A 132 -38.06 11.59 -3.63
N GLY A 133 -37.68 10.66 -2.74
CA GLY A 133 -38.44 10.33 -1.55
C GLY A 133 -37.58 9.87 -0.38
N GLU A 134 -38.11 8.93 0.39
CA GLU A 134 -37.51 8.43 1.63
C GLU A 134 -36.65 7.19 1.36
N GLN A 135 -35.45 7.20 1.93
CA GLN A 135 -34.57 6.04 1.97
C GLN A 135 -35.00 5.13 3.11
N ASN A 136 -34.85 3.83 2.89
CA ASN A 136 -34.97 2.82 3.94
C ASN A 136 -34.24 1.58 3.47
N LEU A 137 -32.93 1.56 3.64
CA LEU A 137 -32.05 0.49 3.18
C LEU A 137 -31.24 -0.02 4.36
N VAL A 138 -31.15 -1.34 4.51
CA VAL A 138 -30.31 -1.99 5.51
C VAL A 138 -29.34 -2.93 4.81
N PHE A 139 -28.07 -2.76 5.12
CA PHE A 139 -26.98 -3.64 4.74
C PHE A 139 -26.45 -4.33 5.98
N THR A 140 -26.23 -5.64 5.92
CA THR A 140 -25.61 -6.41 6.99
C THR A 140 -24.54 -7.32 6.41
N VAL A 141 -23.43 -7.44 7.12
CA VAL A 141 -22.35 -8.35 6.81
C VAL A 141 -21.99 -9.12 8.08
N GLU A 142 -21.80 -10.42 7.99
CA GLU A 142 -21.44 -11.28 9.11
C GLU A 142 -20.25 -12.15 8.70
N GLN A 143 -19.18 -12.10 9.50
CA GLN A 143 -17.96 -12.88 9.36
C GLN A 143 -17.34 -12.89 7.95
N PHE A 144 -17.52 -11.84 7.16
CA PHE A 144 -16.99 -11.79 5.80
C PHE A 144 -15.46 -11.79 5.80
N GLU A 145 -14.86 -12.75 5.12
CA GLU A 145 -13.41 -12.84 4.99
C GLU A 145 -12.88 -11.75 4.05
N VAL A 146 -12.27 -10.71 4.63
CA VAL A 146 -11.78 -9.53 3.91
C VAL A 146 -10.70 -9.89 2.88
N GLY A 147 -9.94 -10.96 3.15
CA GLY A 147 -8.90 -11.47 2.25
C GLY A 147 -9.43 -11.88 0.86
N ALA A 148 -10.72 -12.17 0.73
CA ALA A 148 -11.34 -12.53 -0.55
C ALA A 148 -11.35 -11.37 -1.57
N VAL A 149 -11.26 -10.13 -1.10
CA VAL A 149 -11.29 -8.90 -1.91
C VAL A 149 -10.11 -7.96 -1.68
N ALA A 150 -9.30 -8.16 -0.63
CA ALA A 150 -8.20 -7.25 -0.28
C ALA A 150 -7.10 -7.18 -1.37
N ASP A 151 -6.77 -8.30 -2.00
CA ASP A 151 -5.82 -8.40 -3.11
C ASP A 151 -6.31 -7.70 -4.38
N LEU A 152 -7.63 -7.61 -4.61
CA LEU A 152 -8.21 -6.81 -5.71
C LEU A 152 -8.00 -5.29 -5.52
N LEU A 153 -7.66 -4.89 -4.30
CA LEU A 153 -7.40 -3.50 -3.89
C LEU A 153 -5.92 -3.26 -3.60
N ASP A 154 -5.03 -4.16 -4.06
CA ASP A 154 -3.58 -4.12 -3.85
C ASP A 154 -3.12 -4.22 -2.38
N TYR A 155 -4.00 -4.67 -1.46
CA TYR A 155 -3.66 -4.95 -0.06
C TYR A 155 -3.34 -6.43 0.15
N GLN A 156 -2.32 -6.93 -0.54
CA GLN A 156 -1.88 -8.31 -0.40
C GLN A 156 -1.49 -8.63 1.05
N GLY A 157 -1.99 -9.74 1.59
CA GLY A 157 -1.71 -10.15 2.97
C GLY A 157 -2.65 -9.57 4.02
N LEU A 158 -3.44 -8.55 3.70
CA LEU A 158 -4.54 -8.13 4.56
C LEU A 158 -5.64 -9.20 4.54
N SER A 159 -5.95 -9.75 5.70
CA SER A 159 -7.03 -10.72 5.87
C SER A 159 -7.71 -10.48 7.22
N GLY A 160 -8.72 -11.30 7.55
CA GLY A 160 -9.55 -11.07 8.71
C GLY A 160 -11.03 -11.20 8.44
N THR A 161 -11.84 -10.91 9.44
CA THR A 161 -13.30 -11.06 9.41
C THR A 161 -13.97 -9.71 9.65
N LEU A 162 -14.93 -9.37 8.79
CA LEU A 162 -15.76 -8.17 8.88
C LEU A 162 -17.19 -8.56 9.26
N SER A 163 -17.70 -7.96 10.33
CA SER A 163 -19.11 -8.05 10.72
C SER A 163 -19.68 -6.66 10.98
N GLY A 164 -20.97 -6.45 10.72
CA GLY A 164 -21.59 -5.16 10.97
C GLY A 164 -22.88 -4.92 10.22
N SER A 165 -23.42 -3.73 10.42
CA SER A 165 -24.64 -3.28 9.76
C SER A 165 -24.59 -1.80 9.46
N ILE A 166 -25.19 -1.39 8.36
CA ILE A 166 -25.40 0.01 7.98
C ILE A 166 -26.88 0.18 7.61
N SER A 167 -27.54 1.18 8.18
CA SER A 167 -28.88 1.62 7.77
C SER A 167 -28.82 2.98 7.12
N LEU A 168 -29.61 3.18 6.06
CA LEU A 168 -29.80 4.45 5.37
C LEU A 168 -31.29 4.81 5.39
N THR A 169 -31.61 5.95 5.96
CA THR A 169 -32.97 6.46 6.17
C THR A 169 -33.11 7.93 5.76
N GLY A 170 -34.33 8.47 5.86
CA GLY A 170 -34.59 9.89 5.63
C GLY A 170 -34.73 10.29 4.16
N PRO A 171 -35.02 11.56 3.86
CA PRO A 171 -35.28 12.03 2.51
C PRO A 171 -34.02 12.06 1.64
N ALA A 172 -34.13 11.87 0.33
CA ALA A 172 -33.00 11.91 -0.62
C ALA A 172 -32.14 13.18 -0.54
N ALA A 173 -32.77 14.32 -0.22
CA ALA A 173 -32.12 15.61 -0.06
C ALA A 173 -31.38 15.79 1.28
N ALA A 174 -31.62 14.92 2.27
CA ALA A 174 -30.96 14.91 3.56
C ALA A 174 -30.99 13.48 4.13
N PRO A 175 -30.25 12.52 3.53
CA PRO A 175 -30.26 11.16 4.02
C PRO A 175 -29.54 11.09 5.37
N GLU A 176 -30.00 10.18 6.20
CA GLU A 176 -29.38 9.82 7.47
C GLU A 176 -28.83 8.41 7.35
N ALA A 177 -27.64 8.15 7.87
CA ALA A 177 -27.10 6.80 7.91
C ALA A 177 -26.45 6.49 9.25
N ASP A 178 -26.63 5.28 9.74
CA ASP A 178 -26.01 4.79 10.97
C ASP A 178 -25.34 3.46 10.68
N GLY A 179 -24.14 3.25 11.20
CA GLY A 179 -23.35 2.06 10.93
C GLY A 179 -22.55 1.61 12.13
N THR A 180 -22.40 0.29 12.27
CA THR A 180 -21.43 -0.32 13.17
C THR A 180 -20.70 -1.40 12.41
N LEU A 181 -19.37 -1.33 12.39
CA LEU A 181 -18.50 -2.32 11.76
C LEU A 181 -17.48 -2.83 12.78
N MET A 182 -17.20 -4.12 12.74
CA MET A 182 -16.22 -4.82 13.55
C MET A 182 -15.32 -5.60 12.61
N LEU A 183 -14.02 -5.33 12.65
CA LEU A 183 -13.03 -5.96 11.80
C LEU A 183 -11.95 -6.58 12.68
N ASP A 184 -11.77 -7.89 12.59
CA ASP A 184 -10.59 -8.55 13.14
C ASP A 184 -9.51 -8.53 12.06
N LEU A 185 -8.43 -7.79 12.25
CA LEU A 185 -7.42 -7.53 11.23
C LEU A 185 -6.27 -8.53 11.34
N LYS A 186 -5.84 -9.06 10.20
CA LYS A 186 -4.65 -9.92 10.07
C LYS A 186 -3.74 -9.45 8.95
N SER A 187 -2.45 -9.68 9.14
CA SER A 187 -1.35 -9.41 8.19
C SER A 187 -0.60 -10.70 7.92
N TYR A 188 -0.66 -11.19 6.69
CA TYR A 188 0.03 -12.43 6.28
C TYR A 188 -0.24 -13.61 7.23
N GLY A 189 -1.46 -13.67 7.79
CA GLY A 189 -1.90 -14.69 8.75
C GLY A 189 -1.67 -14.35 10.21
N GLU A 190 -0.87 -13.34 10.52
CA GLU A 190 -0.62 -12.86 11.88
C GLU A 190 -1.70 -11.86 12.31
N THR A 191 -2.13 -11.90 13.57
CA THR A 191 -3.17 -10.98 14.08
C THR A 191 -2.59 -9.58 14.28
N ALA A 192 -3.26 -8.56 13.73
CA ALA A 192 -2.84 -7.15 13.83
C ALA A 192 -3.67 -6.34 14.85
N GLY A 193 -4.91 -6.76 15.13
CA GLY A 193 -5.79 -6.14 16.13
C GLY A 193 -7.26 -6.14 15.70
N ASP A 194 -8.13 -5.62 16.56
CA ASP A 194 -9.58 -5.55 16.34
C ASP A 194 -10.00 -4.08 16.19
N LEU A 195 -10.59 -3.73 15.05
CA LEU A 195 -11.11 -2.40 14.75
C LEU A 195 -12.64 -2.38 14.93
N ARG A 196 -13.13 -1.49 15.79
CA ARG A 196 -14.56 -1.17 15.91
C ARG A 196 -14.79 0.22 15.34
N LEU A 197 -15.77 0.34 14.45
CA LEU A 197 -16.18 1.60 13.84
C LEU A 197 -17.67 1.85 14.14
N GLN A 198 -17.98 3.02 14.65
CA GLN A 198 -19.32 3.58 14.67
C GLN A 198 -19.35 4.75 13.68
N LEU A 199 -20.34 4.73 12.79
CA LEU A 199 -20.50 5.71 11.72
C LEU A 199 -21.88 6.33 11.86
N ALA A 200 -21.96 7.65 11.77
CA ALA A 200 -23.23 8.36 11.69
C ALA A 200 -23.13 9.45 10.62
N TYR A 201 -24.09 9.50 9.70
CA TYR A 201 -24.16 10.51 8.67
C TYR A 201 -25.46 11.28 8.81
N ALA A 202 -25.35 12.59 8.98
CA ALA A 202 -26.47 13.53 8.98
C ALA A 202 -25.95 14.92 8.63
N ASP A 203 -26.79 15.80 8.10
CA ASP A 203 -26.43 17.20 7.82
C ASP A 203 -25.12 17.37 7.00
N GLN A 204 -24.88 16.46 6.04
CA GLN A 204 -23.65 16.43 5.21
C GLN A 204 -22.35 16.23 6.00
N ARG A 205 -22.43 15.59 7.16
CA ARG A 205 -21.29 15.25 8.01
C ARG A 205 -21.28 13.75 8.26
N LEU A 206 -20.16 13.11 7.95
CA LEU A 206 -19.88 11.75 8.39
C LEU A 206 -19.11 11.83 9.70
N SER A 207 -19.79 11.49 10.78
CA SER A 207 -19.19 11.29 12.10
C SER A 207 -18.61 9.88 12.19
N VAL A 208 -17.43 9.76 12.77
CA VAL A 208 -16.68 8.51 12.93
C VAL A 208 -16.24 8.42 14.38
N ASP A 209 -16.45 7.27 15.00
CA ASP A 209 -15.84 6.86 16.27
C ASP A 209 -15.20 5.48 16.03
N ALA A 210 -13.88 5.45 16.06
CA ALA A 210 -13.06 4.31 15.68
C ALA A 210 -12.14 3.91 16.83
N LEU A 211 -12.28 2.66 17.30
CA LEU A 211 -11.41 2.08 18.33
C LEU A 211 -10.67 0.88 17.76
N LEU A 212 -9.36 1.01 17.63
CA LEU A 212 -8.46 -0.09 17.30
C LEU A 212 -7.85 -0.64 18.60
N ALA A 213 -8.13 -1.91 18.91
CA ALA A 213 -7.54 -2.61 20.03
C ALA A 213 -6.47 -3.59 19.55
N ASN A 214 -5.28 -3.51 20.12
CA ASN A 214 -4.21 -4.48 19.85
C ASN A 214 -4.39 -5.74 20.74
N GLN A 215 -3.68 -6.82 20.42
CA GLN A 215 -3.65 -8.07 21.17
C GLN A 215 -3.23 -7.90 22.64
N ASP A 216 -2.42 -6.88 22.93
CA ASP A 216 -1.98 -6.56 24.29
C ASP A 216 -2.96 -5.65 25.06
N ALA A 217 -4.15 -5.42 24.49
CA ALA A 217 -5.21 -4.55 24.99
C ALA A 217 -4.88 -3.05 24.99
N SER A 218 -3.76 -2.62 24.39
CA SER A 218 -3.56 -1.20 24.09
C SER A 218 -4.54 -0.73 23.02
N THR A 219 -4.94 0.54 23.09
CA THR A 219 -5.98 1.10 22.21
C THR A 219 -5.53 2.37 21.52
N LEU A 220 -5.95 2.52 20.27
CA LEU A 220 -5.91 3.77 19.51
C LEU A 220 -7.36 4.17 19.23
N HIS A 221 -7.72 5.40 19.62
CA HIS A 221 -9.04 5.96 19.41
C HIS A 221 -8.97 7.11 18.41
N ALA A 222 -9.90 7.14 17.46
CA ALA A 222 -10.06 8.25 16.54
C ALA A 222 -11.53 8.62 16.47
N GLU A 223 -11.86 9.88 16.78
CA GLU A 223 -13.24 10.37 16.80
C GLU A 223 -13.39 11.73 16.13
N GLY A 224 -14.58 12.01 15.61
CA GLY A 224 -14.92 13.33 15.08
C GLY A 224 -15.81 13.25 13.85
N TYR A 225 -15.71 14.23 12.95
CA TYR A 225 -16.49 14.30 11.73
C TYR A 225 -15.74 14.90 10.54
N VAL A 226 -16.10 14.43 9.34
CA VAL A 226 -15.68 14.98 8.05
C VAL A 226 -16.89 15.46 7.24
N PRO A 227 -16.81 16.61 6.56
CA PRO A 227 -17.88 17.07 5.70
C PRO A 227 -17.86 16.30 4.38
N VAL A 228 -18.97 15.66 4.03
CA VAL A 228 -19.13 14.90 2.78
C VAL A 228 -20.57 15.02 2.30
N ASP A 229 -20.78 15.29 1.01
CA ASP A 229 -22.12 15.34 0.43
C ASP A 229 -22.51 13.97 -0.13
N LEU A 230 -23.29 13.21 0.65
CA LEU A 230 -23.89 11.93 0.29
C LEU A 230 -25.37 12.05 -0.07
N ARG A 231 -25.87 13.26 -0.36
CA ARG A 231 -27.25 13.43 -0.81
C ARG A 231 -27.46 12.75 -2.15
N ILE A 232 -28.65 12.17 -2.33
CA ILE A 232 -29.05 11.50 -3.56
C ILE A 232 -29.74 12.53 -4.44
N ALA A 233 -29.11 12.92 -5.55
CA ALA A 233 -29.61 13.97 -6.42
C ALA A 233 -30.41 13.40 -7.60
N PRO A 234 -31.39 14.16 -8.14
CA PRO A 234 -32.06 13.83 -9.40
C PRO A 234 -31.03 13.76 -10.54
N GLY A 235 -30.70 12.55 -10.98
CA GLY A 235 -29.64 12.28 -11.98
C GLY A 235 -28.59 11.27 -11.54
N ASP A 236 -28.48 10.99 -10.24
CA ASP A 236 -27.75 9.84 -9.71
C ASP A 236 -28.48 8.58 -10.18
N SER A 237 -27.93 7.91 -11.19
CA SER A 237 -28.52 6.73 -11.83
C SER A 237 -27.61 5.53 -11.66
N ALA A 238 -28.15 4.31 -11.76
CA ALA A 238 -27.36 3.07 -11.70
C ALA A 238 -26.19 3.02 -12.71
N ALA A 239 -26.22 3.81 -13.78
CA ALA A 239 -25.13 3.91 -14.74
C ALA A 239 -23.97 4.82 -14.28
N GLN A 240 -24.21 5.75 -13.34
CA GLN A 240 -23.21 6.69 -12.83
C GLN A 240 -22.86 6.46 -11.34
N GLY A 241 -23.65 5.65 -10.62
CA GLY A 241 -23.51 5.43 -9.19
C GLY A 241 -23.94 6.66 -8.37
N VAL A 242 -23.96 6.51 -7.04
CA VAL A 242 -24.01 7.68 -6.13
C VAL A 242 -22.66 8.37 -6.23
N GLN A 243 -22.64 9.61 -6.73
CA GLN A 243 -21.40 10.37 -6.76
C GLN A 243 -21.14 10.91 -5.36
N VAL A 244 -20.02 10.51 -4.74
CA VAL A 244 -19.50 11.20 -3.57
C VAL A 244 -19.05 12.58 -4.02
N ARG A 245 -19.90 13.57 -3.80
CA ARG A 245 -19.62 14.94 -4.22
C ARG A 245 -18.79 15.58 -3.11
N THR A 246 -17.50 15.75 -3.35
CA THR A 246 -16.77 16.81 -2.68
C THR A 246 -17.19 18.11 -3.37
N SER A 247 -18.31 18.68 -2.94
CA SER A 247 -18.76 20.01 -3.41
C SER A 247 -17.60 21.01 -3.31
N GLU A 248 -17.52 22.01 -4.20
CA GLU A 248 -16.61 23.16 -4.00
C GLU A 248 -16.84 23.82 -2.62
N THR A 249 -18.06 23.71 -2.07
CA THR A 249 -18.38 24.14 -0.71
C THR A 249 -17.81 23.22 0.37
N ALA A 250 -17.67 21.91 0.11
CA ALA A 250 -17.11 20.96 1.08
C ALA A 250 -15.68 21.35 1.47
N ALA A 251 -14.89 21.88 0.53
CA ALA A 251 -13.55 22.39 0.80
C ALA A 251 -13.51 23.52 1.86
N THR A 252 -14.60 24.25 2.03
CA THR A 252 -14.74 25.33 3.02
C THR A 252 -15.43 24.89 4.32
N GLU A 253 -16.04 23.70 4.33
CA GLU A 253 -16.67 23.15 5.52
C GLU A 253 -15.62 22.71 6.53
N GLN A 254 -15.95 22.81 7.81
CA GLN A 254 -15.03 22.47 8.89
C GLN A 254 -14.86 20.96 9.01
N VAL A 255 -13.63 20.54 9.31
CA VAL A 255 -13.31 19.18 9.76
C VAL A 255 -12.92 19.25 11.24
N ASN A 256 -13.28 18.22 11.99
CA ASN A 256 -12.78 18.04 13.36
C ASN A 256 -12.59 16.56 13.60
N LEU A 257 -11.34 16.11 13.68
CA LEU A 257 -10.98 14.75 14.05
C LEU A 257 -9.96 14.81 15.18
N THR A 258 -10.08 13.94 16.16
CA THR A 258 -9.11 13.75 17.24
C THR A 258 -8.62 12.31 17.19
N VAL A 259 -7.32 12.11 17.30
CA VAL A 259 -6.66 10.80 17.36
C VAL A 259 -5.87 10.74 18.65
N GLN A 260 -6.18 9.74 19.48
CA GLN A 260 -5.59 9.57 20.80
C GLN A 260 -5.07 8.14 20.97
N ALA A 261 -3.88 8.04 21.56
CA ALA A 261 -3.26 6.80 21.96
C ALA A 261 -2.38 7.07 23.19
N ASP A 262 -2.56 6.32 24.28
CA ASP A 262 -1.72 6.50 25.48
C ASP A 262 -0.41 5.71 25.37
N SER A 263 -0.46 4.47 24.89
CA SER A 263 0.70 3.58 24.74
C SER A 263 0.37 2.42 23.81
N PHE A 264 0.08 2.75 22.56
CA PHE A 264 -0.39 1.80 21.55
C PHE A 264 0.77 1.05 20.88
N ALA A 265 0.70 -0.28 20.80
CA ALA A 265 1.73 -1.07 20.15
C ALA A 265 1.74 -0.85 18.63
N VAL A 266 2.93 -0.62 18.04
CA VAL A 266 3.10 -0.20 16.63
C VAL A 266 2.97 -1.33 15.61
N ASP A 267 2.96 -2.58 16.05
CA ASP A 267 2.92 -3.77 15.21
C ASP A 267 1.67 -3.89 14.32
N TRP A 268 0.62 -3.10 14.62
CA TRP A 268 -0.57 -2.93 13.76
C TRP A 268 -0.24 -2.45 12.33
N ILE A 269 0.91 -1.80 12.09
CA ILE A 269 1.27 -1.28 10.75
C ILE A 269 1.85 -2.34 9.82
N ARG A 270 2.25 -3.51 10.37
CA ARG A 270 2.88 -4.60 9.60
C ARG A 270 2.10 -5.03 8.34
N PRO A 271 0.74 -5.11 8.32
CA PRO A 271 -0.01 -5.40 7.08
C PRO A 271 0.17 -4.39 5.96
N PHE A 272 0.65 -3.19 6.26
CA PHE A 272 0.86 -2.12 5.28
C PHE A 272 2.33 -1.98 4.86
N LEU A 273 3.22 -2.81 5.41
CA LEU A 273 4.64 -2.86 5.05
C LEU A 273 4.92 -3.97 4.04
N GLN A 274 5.90 -3.75 3.17
CA GLN A 274 6.37 -4.78 2.25
C GLN A 274 6.97 -5.98 3.02
N PRO A 275 6.70 -7.23 2.59
CA PRO A 275 7.27 -8.42 3.22
C PRO A 275 8.80 -8.39 3.25
N ASN A 276 9.38 -8.83 4.37
CA ASN A 276 10.83 -8.96 4.60
C ASN A 276 11.64 -7.65 4.55
N THR A 277 10.99 -6.49 4.42
CA THR A 277 11.67 -5.19 4.50
C THR A 277 12.03 -4.85 5.94
N VAL A 278 11.12 -5.14 6.88
CA VAL A 278 11.27 -4.87 8.31
C VAL A 278 10.89 -6.12 9.09
N GLU A 279 11.78 -6.58 9.95
CA GLU A 279 11.55 -7.69 10.87
C GLU A 279 11.52 -7.20 12.33
N ASN A 280 10.91 -8.00 13.21
CA ASN A 280 10.87 -7.73 14.66
C ASN A 280 10.43 -6.31 15.05
N LEU A 281 9.49 -5.73 14.27
CA LEU A 281 8.92 -4.40 14.55
C LEU A 281 8.12 -4.43 15.85
N ASP A 282 8.51 -3.59 16.80
CA ASP A 282 7.85 -3.39 18.08
C ASP A 282 8.16 -1.99 18.63
N GLY A 283 7.38 -1.53 19.59
CA GLY A 283 7.45 -0.19 20.17
C GLY A 283 6.07 0.35 20.51
N ARG A 284 6.05 1.51 21.19
CA ARG A 284 4.82 2.14 21.69
C ARG A 284 4.67 3.54 21.15
N ILE A 285 3.47 3.87 20.69
CA ILE A 285 3.07 5.21 20.26
C ILE A 285 2.19 5.83 21.35
N GLU A 286 2.53 7.04 21.74
CA GLU A 286 1.64 7.96 22.47
C GLU A 286 1.29 9.11 21.53
N ALA A 287 0.03 9.48 21.41
CA ALA A 287 -0.42 10.53 20.51
C ALA A 287 -1.66 11.23 21.06
N ASP A 288 -1.71 12.54 20.88
CA ASP A 288 -2.90 13.38 21.00
C ASP A 288 -2.85 14.39 19.85
N VAL A 289 -3.56 14.08 18.77
CA VAL A 289 -3.52 14.84 17.52
C VAL A 289 -4.92 15.27 17.13
N GLN A 290 -5.07 16.54 16.79
CA GLN A 290 -6.32 17.16 16.37
C GLN A 290 -6.17 17.66 14.93
N VAL A 291 -7.13 17.30 14.08
CA VAL A 291 -7.29 17.77 12.71
C VAL A 291 -8.49 18.71 12.66
N GLY A 292 -8.21 20.00 12.61
CA GLY A 292 -9.19 21.08 12.49
C GLY A 292 -9.13 21.77 11.12
N GLY A 293 -9.61 23.01 11.06
CA GLY A 293 -9.61 23.81 9.84
C GLY A 293 -10.74 23.45 8.89
N THR A 294 -10.53 23.65 7.59
CA THR A 294 -11.52 23.28 6.57
C THR A 294 -11.08 22.02 5.84
N PHE A 295 -12.01 21.28 5.23
CA PHE A 295 -11.66 20.06 4.50
C PHE A 295 -10.66 20.28 3.36
N GLY A 296 -10.71 21.44 2.71
CA GLY A 296 -9.75 21.83 1.66
C GLY A 296 -8.43 22.39 2.16
N SER A 297 -8.33 22.73 3.46
CA SER A 297 -7.11 23.20 4.11
C SER A 297 -7.12 22.75 5.58
N PRO A 298 -6.96 21.44 5.82
CA PRO A 298 -7.00 20.91 7.18
C PRO A 298 -5.77 21.39 7.96
N GLN A 299 -5.92 21.53 9.27
CA GLN A 299 -4.88 21.97 10.19
C GLN A 299 -4.61 20.90 11.24
N LEU A 300 -3.40 20.33 11.28
CA LEU A 300 -2.98 19.41 12.33
C LEU A 300 -2.31 20.16 13.47
N THR A 301 -2.70 19.81 14.69
CA THR A 301 -2.07 20.27 15.93
C THR A 301 -2.01 19.13 16.94
N GLY A 302 -1.06 19.16 17.87
CA GLY A 302 -0.94 18.16 18.92
C GLY A 302 0.47 17.59 19.04
N SER A 303 0.62 16.41 19.62
CA SER A 303 1.92 15.78 19.83
C SER A 303 1.85 14.28 19.60
N ALA A 304 2.98 13.69 19.20
CA ALA A 304 3.14 12.26 19.15
C ALA A 304 4.55 11.87 19.59
N SER A 305 4.64 10.78 20.35
CA SER A 305 5.91 10.16 20.71
C SER A 305 5.91 8.68 20.35
N PHE A 306 7.11 8.17 20.09
CA PHE A 306 7.37 6.76 19.86
C PHE A 306 8.51 6.33 20.76
N VAL A 307 8.30 5.30 21.57
CA VAL A 307 9.28 4.85 22.57
C VAL A 307 9.45 3.35 22.57
N ASN A 308 10.60 2.90 23.08
CA ASN A 308 11.00 1.48 23.14
C ASN A 308 10.93 0.80 21.76
N GLY A 309 11.13 1.57 20.69
CA GLY A 309 11.04 1.02 19.36
C GLY A 309 12.20 0.09 19.04
N ARG A 310 11.91 -0.96 18.29
CA ARG A 310 12.90 -1.85 17.71
C ARG A 310 12.43 -2.37 16.36
N PHE A 311 13.39 -2.58 15.47
CA PHE A 311 13.18 -3.31 14.23
C PHE A 311 14.51 -3.77 13.67
N GLU A 312 14.45 -4.74 12.76
CA GLU A 312 15.58 -5.26 12.01
C GLU A 312 15.39 -4.97 10.53
N LEU A 313 16.47 -4.60 9.84
CA LEU A 313 16.52 -4.50 8.38
C LEU A 313 17.37 -5.66 7.86
N PRO A 314 16.76 -6.78 7.42
CA PRO A 314 17.50 -7.96 6.98
C PRO A 314 18.51 -7.65 5.87
N GLN A 315 18.17 -6.72 4.97
CA GLN A 315 19.04 -6.26 3.89
C GLN A 315 20.38 -5.67 4.36
N PHE A 316 20.40 -5.07 5.56
CA PHE A 316 21.61 -4.50 6.16
C PHE A 316 22.19 -5.40 7.26
N GLY A 317 21.48 -6.42 7.72
CA GLY A 317 21.89 -7.27 8.84
C GLY A 317 21.96 -6.53 10.17
N VAL A 318 21.28 -5.39 10.30
CA VAL A 318 21.34 -4.51 11.47
C VAL A 318 20.01 -4.51 12.23
N ALA A 319 20.11 -4.65 13.55
CA ALA A 319 19.02 -4.43 14.49
C ALA A 319 19.10 -3.03 15.10
N TYR A 320 18.01 -2.29 15.00
CA TYR A 320 17.81 -0.98 15.62
C TYR A 320 16.97 -1.14 16.86
N ARG A 321 17.38 -0.52 17.96
CA ARG A 321 16.76 -0.66 19.28
C ARG A 321 16.77 0.67 20.02
N ASP A 322 16.04 0.72 21.13
CA ASP A 322 15.92 1.90 21.98
C ASP A 322 15.54 3.14 21.13
N ILE A 323 14.65 2.94 20.15
CA ILE A 323 14.20 4.01 19.27
C ILE A 323 13.24 4.90 20.05
N GLU A 324 13.54 6.18 20.05
CA GLU A 324 12.79 7.26 20.68
C GLU A 324 12.56 8.37 19.66
N VAL A 325 11.31 8.79 19.49
CA VAL A 325 10.92 9.93 18.66
C VAL A 325 9.95 10.79 19.45
N GLU A 326 10.22 12.09 19.53
CA GLU A 326 9.35 13.09 20.15
C GLU A 326 9.00 14.14 19.09
N THR A 327 7.71 14.35 18.87
CA THR A 327 7.21 15.27 17.85
C THR A 327 6.13 16.21 18.37
N GLN A 328 6.19 17.45 17.90
CA GLN A 328 5.15 18.47 18.09
C GLN A 328 4.58 18.86 16.73
N LEU A 329 3.25 18.88 16.63
CA LEU A 329 2.53 19.33 15.44
C LEU A 329 1.91 20.69 15.71
N ALA A 330 2.17 21.65 14.83
CA ALA A 330 1.54 22.96 14.82
C ALA A 330 1.51 23.51 13.39
N ASP A 331 0.40 24.11 12.96
CA ASP A 331 0.27 24.77 11.66
C ASP A 331 0.69 23.90 10.46
N ASN A 332 0.35 22.61 10.49
CA ASN A 332 0.77 21.61 9.48
C ASN A 332 2.29 21.43 9.37
N GLN A 333 3.05 21.78 10.39
CA GLN A 333 4.46 21.45 10.52
C GLN A 333 4.65 20.50 11.70
N MET A 334 5.23 19.34 11.43
CA MET A 334 5.72 18.42 12.44
C MET A 334 7.17 18.78 12.76
N THR A 335 7.41 19.23 13.97
CA THR A 335 8.77 19.39 14.51
C THR A 335 9.17 18.10 15.19
N VAL A 336 10.25 17.48 14.70
CA VAL A 336 10.91 16.36 15.37
C VAL A 336 11.89 16.96 16.38
N GLU A 337 11.46 17.04 17.64
CA GLU A 337 12.25 17.63 18.72
C GLU A 337 13.45 16.73 19.06
N ARG A 338 13.21 15.42 19.05
CA ARG A 338 14.22 14.40 19.32
C ARG A 338 13.93 13.15 18.50
N PHE A 339 14.96 12.68 17.82
CA PHE A 339 15.04 11.33 17.29
C PHE A 339 16.30 10.69 17.89
N ALA A 340 16.19 9.48 18.41
CA ALA A 340 17.32 8.72 18.88
C ALA A 340 17.10 7.24 18.59
N LEU A 341 18.16 6.53 18.22
CA LEU A 341 18.18 5.08 18.19
C LEU A 341 19.56 4.54 18.50
N ARG A 342 19.62 3.25 18.81
CA ARG A 342 20.86 2.52 19.07
C ARG A 342 21.03 1.36 18.09
N THR A 343 22.28 1.15 17.69
CA THR A 343 22.70 0.04 16.83
C THR A 343 24.06 -0.50 17.30
N GLY A 344 24.14 -1.79 17.60
CA GLY A 344 25.32 -2.36 18.26
C GLY A 344 25.68 -1.60 19.55
N ASN A 345 26.87 -1.01 19.59
CA ASN A 345 27.35 -0.16 20.70
C ASN A 345 27.15 1.34 20.45
N GLY A 346 26.77 1.75 19.25
CA GLY A 346 26.61 3.16 18.89
C GLY A 346 25.16 3.62 18.83
N SER A 347 24.99 4.81 18.27
CA SER A 347 23.73 5.54 18.23
C SER A 347 23.64 6.48 17.03
N LEU A 348 22.40 6.81 16.67
CA LEU A 348 22.06 7.91 15.78
C LEU A 348 21.10 8.82 16.55
N THR A 349 21.37 10.12 16.56
CA THR A 349 20.47 11.14 17.12
C THR A 349 20.14 12.16 16.05
N GLY A 350 18.94 12.74 16.07
CA GLY A 350 18.55 13.73 15.10
C GLY A 350 17.41 14.62 15.56
N SER A 351 17.09 15.61 14.74
CA SER A 351 15.99 16.55 14.92
C SER A 351 15.66 17.20 13.58
N GLY A 352 14.55 17.92 13.48
CA GLY A 352 14.23 18.66 12.27
C GLY A 352 12.76 18.99 12.12
N THR A 353 12.35 19.31 10.91
CA THR A 353 10.96 19.66 10.59
C THR A 353 10.47 18.95 9.35
N ILE A 354 9.18 18.62 9.34
CA ILE A 354 8.46 18.02 8.21
C ILE A 354 7.17 18.81 8.01
N ASN A 355 7.00 19.39 6.82
CA ASN A 355 5.78 20.09 6.43
C ASN A 355 4.76 19.07 5.90
N LEU A 356 3.52 19.16 6.39
CA LEU A 356 2.41 18.25 6.11
C LEU A 356 1.33 18.94 5.27
N ALA A 357 1.70 19.38 4.06
CA ALA A 357 0.77 20.07 3.16
C ALA A 357 -0.40 19.14 2.79
N ASN A 358 -1.64 19.55 3.11
CA ASN A 358 -2.86 18.76 2.89
C ASN A 358 -2.79 17.34 3.47
N LEU A 359 -2.24 17.19 4.69
CA LEU A 359 -2.05 15.90 5.36
C LEU A 359 -1.07 14.94 4.63
N THR A 360 -0.29 15.42 3.67
CA THR A 360 0.70 14.61 2.94
C THR A 360 2.12 15.12 3.23
N LEU A 361 3.12 14.22 3.16
CA LEU A 361 4.52 14.60 3.35
C LEU A 361 4.94 15.58 2.24
N GLY A 362 5.24 16.81 2.64
CA GLY A 362 5.76 17.86 1.78
C GLY A 362 7.28 17.97 1.88
N GLU A 363 7.73 19.17 2.27
CA GLU A 363 9.15 19.44 2.48
C GLU A 363 9.62 18.95 3.86
N PHE A 364 10.84 18.43 3.93
CA PHE A 364 11.50 18.08 5.17
C PHE A 364 12.90 18.72 5.23
N ASP A 365 13.35 18.95 6.45
CA ASP A 365 14.70 19.42 6.80
C ASP A 365 15.10 18.70 8.09
N LEU A 366 15.91 17.65 7.94
CA LEU A 366 16.27 16.73 9.01
C LEU A 366 17.79 16.72 9.17
N GLN A 367 18.26 16.80 10.41
CA GLN A 367 19.66 16.65 10.75
C GLN A 367 19.86 15.43 11.64
N GLY A 368 20.98 14.73 11.43
CA GLY A 368 21.36 13.54 12.17
C GLY A 368 22.84 13.52 12.50
N ARG A 369 23.17 12.98 13.66
CA ARG A 369 24.53 12.73 14.13
C ARG A 369 24.69 11.27 14.49
N MET A 370 25.65 10.62 13.85
CA MET A 370 26.08 9.26 14.10
C MET A 370 27.24 9.24 15.09
N ASN A 371 27.20 8.28 16.00
CA ASN A 371 28.30 7.98 16.92
C ASN A 371 28.41 6.46 17.07
N GLU A 372 29.52 5.89 16.62
CA GLU A 372 29.78 4.46 16.49
C GLU A 372 28.63 3.70 15.81
N PHE A 373 27.96 4.34 14.84
CA PHE A 373 26.76 3.85 14.20
C PHE A 373 27.07 2.67 13.27
N ARG A 374 26.61 1.48 13.62
CA ARG A 374 26.69 0.30 12.75
C ARG A 374 25.66 0.40 11.63
N ALA A 375 26.15 0.70 10.42
CA ALA A 375 25.32 0.96 9.24
C ALA A 375 24.99 -0.32 8.45
N ILE A 376 25.90 -1.29 8.44
CA ILE A 376 25.72 -2.59 7.79
C ILE A 376 26.49 -3.65 8.57
N ASP A 377 25.94 -4.84 8.69
CA ASP A 377 26.53 -6.01 9.36
C ASP A 377 26.02 -7.30 8.74
N THR A 378 26.40 -7.51 7.48
CA THR A 378 26.14 -8.72 6.71
C THR A 378 27.39 -9.60 6.68
N ARG A 379 27.26 -10.77 6.04
CA ARG A 379 28.40 -11.67 5.84
C ARG A 379 29.49 -11.04 4.96
N GLU A 380 29.08 -10.23 3.99
CA GLU A 380 29.94 -9.58 3.00
C GLU A 380 30.46 -8.23 3.48
N TYR A 381 29.69 -7.50 4.28
CA TYR A 381 30.01 -6.12 4.67
C TYR A 381 29.71 -5.87 6.15
N SER A 382 30.67 -5.30 6.85
CA SER A 382 30.46 -4.70 8.18
C SER A 382 31.00 -3.28 8.15
N ALA A 383 30.25 -2.30 8.63
CA ALA A 383 30.73 -0.92 8.74
C ALA A 383 30.15 -0.19 9.95
N THR A 384 31.04 0.54 10.65
CA THR A 384 30.71 1.43 11.77
C THR A 384 31.15 2.85 11.42
N LEU A 385 30.23 3.80 11.56
CA LEU A 385 30.33 5.17 11.05
C LEU A 385 30.16 6.19 12.17
N ASP A 386 30.92 7.27 12.09
CA ASP A 386 30.68 8.55 12.76
C ASP A 386 30.33 9.59 11.71
N GLY A 387 29.66 10.67 12.11
CA GLY A 387 29.44 11.79 11.21
C GLY A 387 28.17 12.57 11.46
N ASP A 388 28.00 13.61 10.66
CA ASP A 388 26.82 14.45 10.64
C ASP A 388 26.18 14.40 9.24
N LEU A 389 24.86 14.27 9.20
CA LEU A 389 24.06 14.14 7.99
C LEU A 389 22.94 15.17 8.01
N SER A 390 22.63 15.74 6.84
CA SER A 390 21.44 16.55 6.59
C SER A 390 20.64 15.94 5.45
N LEU A 391 19.35 15.71 5.66
CA LEU A 391 18.41 15.22 4.67
C LEU A 391 17.28 16.23 4.50
N ASN A 392 17.26 16.89 3.34
CA ASN A 392 16.36 18.01 3.08
C ASN A 392 15.64 17.83 1.74
N GLY A 393 14.62 18.64 1.47
CA GLY A 393 13.90 18.67 0.20
C GLY A 393 12.54 18.01 0.30
N THR A 394 12.13 17.25 -0.71
CA THR A 394 10.84 16.54 -0.72
C THR A 394 11.05 15.06 -0.98
N THR A 395 10.01 14.25 -0.84
CA THR A 395 10.08 12.83 -1.21
C THR A 395 10.55 12.68 -2.65
N GLN A 396 10.09 13.53 -3.58
CA GLN A 396 10.42 13.50 -5.02
C GLN A 396 11.78 14.11 -5.38
N GLN A 397 12.31 14.99 -4.53
CA GLN A 397 13.61 15.64 -4.72
C GLN A 397 14.38 15.66 -3.39
N PRO A 398 14.79 14.48 -2.86
CA PRO A 398 15.52 14.41 -1.62
C PRO A 398 16.99 14.79 -1.85
N VAL A 399 17.56 15.52 -0.91
CA VAL A 399 18.95 15.97 -0.93
C VAL A 399 19.63 15.52 0.36
N LEU A 400 20.61 14.63 0.24
CA LEU A 400 21.42 14.14 1.35
C LEU A 400 22.83 14.72 1.27
N ARG A 401 23.26 15.38 2.34
CA ARG A 401 24.63 15.87 2.50
C ARG A 401 25.21 15.44 3.83
N GLY A 402 26.54 15.35 3.92
CA GLY A 402 27.19 15.16 5.20
C GLY A 402 28.64 14.71 5.11
N ASP A 403 29.24 14.67 6.29
CA ASP A 403 30.61 14.22 6.52
C ASP A 403 30.55 12.90 7.28
N ILE A 404 31.22 11.87 6.77
CA ILE A 404 31.19 10.51 7.31
C ILE A 404 32.61 10.04 7.59
N ASP A 405 32.87 9.67 8.84
CA ASP A 405 34.06 8.96 9.26
C ASP A 405 33.76 7.46 9.33
N VAL A 406 34.39 6.66 8.47
CA VAL A 406 34.34 5.20 8.56
C VAL A 406 35.34 4.78 9.64
N LEU A 407 34.85 4.58 10.87
CA LEU A 407 35.68 4.17 12.01
C LEU A 407 36.30 2.79 11.79
N SER A 408 35.45 1.85 11.36
CA SER A 408 35.86 0.49 11.01
C SER A 408 34.98 -0.07 9.92
N ALA A 409 35.55 -0.81 8.98
CA ALA A 409 34.78 -1.59 8.02
C ALA A 409 35.52 -2.85 7.60
N ASP A 410 34.77 -3.95 7.40
CA ASP A 410 35.27 -5.18 6.79
C ASP A 410 34.47 -5.46 5.52
N ILE A 411 35.18 -5.60 4.41
CA ILE A 411 34.63 -5.93 3.10
C ILE A 411 35.16 -7.30 2.71
N TYR A 412 34.29 -8.30 2.64
CA TYR A 412 34.66 -9.66 2.25
C TYR A 412 34.37 -9.90 0.78
N ILE A 413 35.42 -10.23 0.03
CA ILE A 413 35.29 -10.69 -1.36
C ILE A 413 34.77 -12.14 -1.33
N GLY A 414 33.48 -12.32 -1.63
CA GLY A 414 32.86 -13.62 -1.88
C GLY A 414 32.87 -14.00 -3.36
N GLN A 415 32.54 -15.25 -3.71
CA GLN A 415 32.36 -15.68 -5.12
C GLN A 415 31.18 -15.00 -5.86
N SER A 416 30.53 -14.03 -5.23
CA SER A 416 29.39 -13.26 -5.75
C SER A 416 29.72 -11.83 -6.16
N THR A 417 30.98 -11.37 -6.10
CA THR A 417 31.38 -10.10 -6.76
C THR A 417 31.37 -10.17 -8.30
N GLY A 418 31.04 -11.34 -8.86
CA GLY A 418 30.27 -11.38 -10.10
C GLY A 418 28.81 -11.06 -9.79
N GLY A 419 28.53 -9.80 -9.44
CA GLY A 419 27.17 -9.27 -9.45
C GLY A 419 26.54 -9.71 -10.77
N GLY A 420 25.36 -10.32 -10.66
CA GLY A 420 24.74 -11.09 -11.73
C GLY A 420 25.00 -10.41 -13.07
N ALA A 421 25.44 -11.20 -14.07
CA ALA A 421 25.23 -10.82 -15.46
C ALA A 421 23.86 -10.19 -15.47
N ALA A 422 23.81 -8.86 -15.71
CA ALA A 422 22.59 -8.09 -15.61
C ALA A 422 21.54 -9.00 -16.24
N LEU A 423 20.64 -9.55 -15.41
CA LEU A 423 19.50 -10.26 -15.97
C LEU A 423 18.97 -9.19 -16.90
N GLU A 424 19.09 -9.41 -18.21
CA GLU A 424 18.65 -8.42 -19.18
C GLU A 424 17.32 -7.98 -18.63
N GLN A 425 17.19 -6.70 -18.28
CA GLN A 425 15.90 -6.16 -17.93
C GLN A 425 15.14 -6.26 -19.24
N VAL A 426 14.52 -7.41 -19.46
CA VAL A 426 13.64 -7.65 -20.57
C VAL A 426 12.52 -6.69 -20.29
N GLN A 427 12.49 -5.58 -21.02
CA GLN A 427 11.32 -4.75 -21.09
C GLN A 427 10.24 -5.67 -21.64
N LEU A 428 9.37 -6.13 -20.74
CA LEU A 428 8.24 -6.95 -21.11
C LEU A 428 7.45 -6.14 -22.13
N THR A 429 7.28 -6.69 -23.32
CA THR A 429 6.37 -6.07 -24.28
C THR A 429 4.96 -6.17 -23.72
N ASP A 430 4.02 -5.33 -24.20
CA ASP A 430 2.59 -5.46 -23.84
C ASP A 430 2.05 -6.89 -24.04
N THR A 431 2.68 -7.67 -24.92
CA THR A 431 2.32 -9.05 -25.20
C THR A 431 2.83 -10.00 -24.13
N ASP A 432 4.05 -9.78 -23.63
CA ASP A 432 4.64 -10.58 -22.54
C ASP A 432 3.94 -10.30 -21.22
N VAL A 433 3.62 -9.03 -20.95
CA VAL A 433 2.79 -8.63 -19.79
C VAL A 433 1.45 -9.35 -19.86
N ARG A 434 0.70 -9.23 -20.97
CA ARG A 434 -0.60 -9.94 -21.13
C ARG A 434 -0.47 -11.46 -20.99
N GLN A 435 0.63 -12.04 -21.46
CA GLN A 435 0.86 -13.48 -21.36
C GLN A 435 1.14 -13.89 -19.90
N LEU A 436 1.88 -13.10 -19.14
CA LEU A 436 2.10 -13.30 -17.71
C LEU A 436 0.82 -13.07 -16.89
N GLU A 437 0.08 -12.00 -17.18
CA GLU A 437 -1.22 -11.71 -16.55
C GLU A 437 -2.21 -12.86 -16.75
N SER A 438 -2.34 -13.37 -17.98
CA SER A 438 -3.25 -14.48 -18.29
C SER A 438 -2.77 -15.85 -17.79
N SER A 439 -1.46 -16.09 -17.75
CA SER A 439 -0.91 -17.39 -17.33
C SER A 439 -0.81 -17.54 -15.81
N PHE A 440 -0.57 -16.44 -15.10
CA PHE A 440 -0.30 -16.47 -13.67
C PHE A 440 -1.33 -15.72 -12.82
N GLY A 441 -2.24 -14.95 -13.43
CA GLY A 441 -3.19 -14.09 -12.73
C GLY A 441 -2.50 -12.91 -12.02
N LEU A 442 -1.30 -12.53 -12.45
CA LEU A 442 -0.55 -11.40 -11.89
C LEU A 442 -1.03 -10.10 -12.55
N ARG A 443 -1.08 -8.99 -11.81
CA ARG A 443 -1.16 -7.64 -12.39
C ARG A 443 0.22 -7.02 -12.33
N LEU A 444 0.69 -6.52 -13.46
CA LEU A 444 1.89 -5.70 -13.56
C LEU A 444 1.44 -4.35 -14.11
N SER A 445 0.94 -3.49 -13.24
CA SER A 445 0.61 -2.12 -13.61
C SER A 445 1.88 -1.26 -13.68
N GLU A 446 1.87 -0.18 -14.46
CA GLU A 446 2.95 0.82 -14.38
C GLU A 446 3.11 1.33 -12.93
N ARG A 447 2.05 1.31 -12.10
CA ARG A 447 2.11 1.63 -10.67
C ARG A 447 2.90 0.63 -9.84
N ASP A 448 2.84 -0.66 -10.19
CA ASP A 448 3.65 -1.72 -9.56
C ASP A 448 5.13 -1.59 -9.92
N THR A 449 5.43 -0.97 -11.06
CA THR A 449 6.80 -0.62 -11.48
C THR A 449 7.24 0.77 -11.06
N THR A 450 6.30 1.66 -10.70
CA THR A 450 6.59 2.94 -10.04
C THR A 450 6.50 2.77 -8.53
N SER A 451 7.24 1.81 -7.98
CA SER A 451 7.74 2.03 -6.63
C SER A 451 8.58 3.30 -6.72
N PHE A 452 8.08 4.40 -6.17
CA PHE A 452 8.88 5.61 -6.04
C PHE A 452 10.15 5.24 -5.26
N ASP A 453 11.26 5.07 -5.98
CA ASP A 453 12.51 4.65 -5.38
C ASP A 453 13.21 5.91 -4.86
N PHE A 454 13.03 6.16 -3.56
CA PHE A 454 13.63 7.30 -2.86
C PHE A 454 15.14 7.41 -3.14
N TYR A 455 15.84 6.27 -3.26
CA TYR A 455 17.26 6.25 -3.59
C TYR A 455 17.52 6.70 -5.03
N GLN A 456 16.68 6.31 -6.00
CA GLN A 456 16.81 6.80 -7.37
C GLN A 456 16.67 8.32 -7.42
N ALA A 457 15.66 8.90 -6.77
CA ALA A 457 15.46 10.36 -6.76
C ALA A 457 16.52 11.16 -5.99
N LEU A 458 17.30 10.51 -5.12
CA LEU A 458 18.25 11.15 -4.22
C LEU A 458 19.40 11.90 -4.92
N ASP A 459 19.53 13.19 -4.62
CA ASP A 459 20.76 13.97 -4.81
C ASP A 459 21.65 13.78 -3.57
N MET A 460 22.87 13.30 -3.76
CA MET A 460 23.76 12.89 -2.67
C MET A 460 25.12 13.55 -2.84
N GLN A 461 25.63 14.13 -1.75
CA GLN A 461 27.02 14.55 -1.65
C GLN A 461 27.56 14.21 -0.25
N LEU A 462 28.45 13.22 -0.18
CA LEU A 462 29.04 12.77 1.09
C LEU A 462 30.55 12.87 1.02
N ASP A 463 31.14 13.50 2.02
CA ASP A 463 32.59 13.50 2.24
C ASP A 463 32.94 12.37 3.21
N VAL A 464 33.62 11.34 2.71
CA VAL A 464 33.86 10.07 3.40
C VAL A 464 35.34 9.91 3.71
N ASN A 465 35.68 9.85 4.99
CA ASN A 465 37.03 9.61 5.48
C ASN A 465 37.16 8.18 6.02
N LEU A 466 38.01 7.37 5.39
CA LEU A 466 38.28 5.99 5.79
C LEU A 466 39.39 5.96 6.83
N GLN A 467 39.04 5.65 8.08
CA GLN A 467 40.01 5.45 9.13
C GLN A 467 40.72 4.10 8.98
N ARG A 468 41.76 3.91 9.80
CA ARG A 468 42.70 2.80 9.66
C ARG A 468 42.06 1.43 9.88
N ASP A 469 40.92 1.30 10.55
CA ASP A 469 40.30 -0.01 10.78
C ASP A 469 39.36 -0.45 9.64
N THR A 470 39.72 -0.08 8.41
CA THR A 470 39.03 -0.52 7.20
C THR A 470 39.82 -1.62 6.51
N TRP A 471 39.18 -2.73 6.17
CA TRP A 471 39.83 -3.93 5.66
C TRP A 471 39.09 -4.53 4.47
N LEU A 472 39.83 -4.85 3.42
CA LEU A 472 39.39 -5.71 2.33
C LEU A 472 39.95 -7.12 2.58
N ARG A 473 39.05 -8.10 2.66
CA ARG A 473 39.40 -9.47 3.06
C ARG A 473 38.87 -10.51 2.08
N GLN A 474 39.61 -11.59 1.92
CA GLN A 474 39.16 -12.79 1.24
C GLN A 474 39.64 -14.01 2.05
N ARG A 475 38.71 -14.87 2.46
CA ARG A 475 39.01 -16.03 3.32
C ARG A 475 39.35 -17.30 2.52
N ILE A 476 39.16 -17.29 1.20
CA ILE A 476 39.38 -18.43 0.31
C ILE A 476 40.57 -18.12 -0.60
N ASN A 477 41.42 -19.11 -0.88
CA ASN A 477 42.62 -18.96 -1.70
C ASN A 477 42.37 -18.17 -3.01
N PRO A 478 43.08 -17.05 -3.24
CA PRO A 478 44.11 -16.48 -2.37
C PRO A 478 43.54 -15.80 -1.10
N GLU A 479 44.16 -16.02 0.06
CA GLU A 479 43.79 -15.27 1.27
C GLU A 479 44.24 -13.82 1.07
N ILE A 480 43.30 -12.88 1.17
CA ILE A 480 43.57 -11.44 1.02
C ILE A 480 43.26 -10.79 2.34
N ASN A 481 44.16 -9.93 2.81
CA ASN A 481 43.90 -9.09 3.96
C ASN A 481 44.61 -7.74 3.74
N ILE A 482 43.88 -6.73 3.28
CA ILE A 482 44.43 -5.43 2.93
C ILE A 482 43.77 -4.38 3.80
N GLN A 483 44.59 -3.65 4.55
CA GLN A 483 44.12 -2.51 5.35
C GLN A 483 44.06 -1.27 4.45
N LEU A 484 42.97 -0.53 4.52
CA LEU A 484 42.67 0.61 3.68
C LEU A 484 42.54 1.88 4.53
N THR A 485 42.90 3.03 3.96
CA THR A 485 42.64 4.36 4.50
C THR A 485 42.53 5.35 3.33
N GLY A 486 41.86 6.48 3.50
CA GLY A 486 41.76 7.45 2.41
C GLY A 486 40.58 8.38 2.55
N ASN A 487 40.39 9.21 1.53
CA ASN A 487 39.28 10.15 1.47
C ASN A 487 38.57 9.96 0.14
N LEU A 488 37.25 9.86 0.20
CA LEU A 488 36.36 9.74 -0.94
C LEU A 488 35.30 10.81 -0.84
N ASN A 489 34.96 11.42 -1.97
CA ASN A 489 33.77 12.21 -2.13
C ASN A 489 32.79 11.40 -2.98
N ALA A 490 31.66 11.06 -2.39
CA ALA A 490 30.60 10.30 -3.03
C ALA A 490 29.51 11.26 -3.52
N GLN A 491 29.24 11.25 -4.83
CA GLN A 491 28.24 12.12 -5.45
C GLN A 491 27.24 11.29 -6.24
N LYS A 492 25.96 11.60 -6.11
CA LYS A 492 24.91 11.00 -6.92
C LYS A 492 23.95 12.08 -7.36
N GLN A 493 23.63 12.12 -8.64
CA GLN A 493 22.53 12.94 -9.15
C GLN A 493 21.22 12.13 -9.16
N PRO A 494 20.05 12.78 -9.12
CA PRO A 494 18.77 12.09 -9.26
C PRO A 494 18.74 11.23 -10.53
N TYR A 495 18.24 10.00 -10.38
CA TYR A 495 18.10 8.96 -11.41
C TYR A 495 19.40 8.52 -12.10
N ASN A 496 20.55 8.87 -11.52
CA ASN A 496 21.86 8.43 -11.97
C ASN A 496 22.55 7.54 -10.93
N GLU A 497 23.54 6.80 -11.38
CA GLU A 497 24.41 6.00 -10.50
C GLU A 497 25.33 6.89 -9.65
N ILE A 498 25.80 6.34 -8.53
CA ILE A 498 26.74 7.01 -7.64
C ILE A 498 28.13 7.06 -8.28
N ASN A 499 28.81 8.20 -8.13
CA ASN A 499 30.19 8.41 -8.52
C ASN A 499 31.06 8.60 -7.27
N LEU A 500 32.27 8.06 -7.28
CA LEU A 500 33.28 8.25 -6.25
C LEU A 500 34.47 9.03 -6.82
N TYR A 501 34.95 9.99 -6.05
CA TYR A 501 36.14 10.77 -6.35
C TYR A 501 37.10 10.72 -5.17
N GLY A 502 38.37 10.44 -5.41
CA GLY A 502 39.37 10.46 -4.34
C GLY A 502 40.34 9.29 -4.43
N THR A 503 40.94 8.95 -3.29
CA THR A 503 42.01 7.96 -3.24
C THR A 503 41.92 7.14 -1.96
N ILE A 504 42.08 5.83 -2.12
CA ILE A 504 42.24 4.86 -1.03
C ILE A 504 43.66 4.28 -1.13
N ASP A 505 44.39 4.31 -0.03
CA ASP A 505 45.73 3.78 0.11
C ASP A 505 45.71 2.46 0.90
N ALA A 506 46.47 1.49 0.43
CA ALA A 506 46.73 0.24 1.13
C ALA A 506 47.88 0.42 2.14
N VAL A 507 47.63 0.06 3.40
CA VAL A 507 48.63 0.20 4.48
C VAL A 507 49.55 -1.03 4.50
N GLY A 508 50.77 -0.88 4.01
CA GLY A 508 51.63 -2.03 3.68
C GLY A 508 52.06 -2.93 4.85
N GLN A 509 52.25 -2.39 6.05
CA GLN A 509 52.76 -3.16 7.20
C GLN A 509 51.81 -4.25 7.72
N ARG A 510 50.53 -4.20 7.34
CA ARG A 510 49.51 -5.17 7.77
C ARG A 510 48.75 -5.79 6.60
N SER A 511 49.11 -5.42 5.36
CA SER A 511 48.45 -5.86 4.16
C SER A 511 49.21 -7.01 3.50
N TYR A 512 48.54 -8.12 3.24
CA TYR A 512 49.14 -9.27 2.59
C TYR A 512 48.17 -10.03 1.69
N VAL A 513 48.73 -10.77 0.74
CA VAL A 513 48.03 -11.75 -0.08
C VAL A 513 48.77 -13.08 0.05
N GLU A 514 48.06 -14.15 0.39
CA GLU A 514 48.62 -15.50 0.46
C GLU A 514 48.07 -16.35 -0.69
N VAL A 515 48.97 -16.80 -1.57
CA VAL A 515 48.66 -17.67 -2.70
C VAL A 515 49.48 -18.93 -2.58
N ALA A 516 48.84 -20.10 -2.52
CA ALA A 516 49.51 -21.40 -2.52
C ALA A 516 50.66 -21.51 -1.47
N GLN A 517 50.38 -21.15 -0.22
CA GLN A 517 51.31 -21.14 0.93
C GLN A 517 52.47 -20.13 0.82
N ARG A 518 52.37 -19.14 -0.08
CA ARG A 518 53.32 -18.03 -0.18
C ARG A 518 52.62 -16.73 0.17
N ARG A 519 53.13 -16.04 1.18
CA ARG A 519 52.65 -14.73 1.62
C ARG A 519 53.43 -13.62 0.92
N PHE A 520 52.70 -12.72 0.27
CA PHE A 520 53.21 -11.51 -0.37
C PHE A 520 52.74 -10.32 0.46
N GLU A 521 53.68 -9.56 1.01
CA GLU A 521 53.37 -8.31 1.71
C GLU A 521 53.17 -7.20 0.67
N ILE A 522 52.09 -6.43 0.82
CA ILE A 522 51.86 -5.26 -0.03
C ILE A 522 52.71 -4.13 0.52
N THR A 523 53.55 -3.50 -0.30
CA THR A 523 54.40 -2.40 0.19
C THR A 523 53.76 -1.03 -0.05
N GLU A 524 53.10 -0.89 -1.18
CA GLU A 524 52.39 0.31 -1.61
C GLU A 524 51.19 -0.12 -2.45
N GLY A 525 50.04 0.52 -2.26
CA GLY A 525 48.86 0.28 -3.09
C GLY A 525 47.98 1.52 -3.06
N VAL A 526 47.56 1.98 -4.23
CA VAL A 526 46.74 3.17 -4.38
C VAL A 526 45.59 2.86 -5.33
N VAL A 527 44.37 3.08 -4.86
CA VAL A 527 43.14 3.00 -5.64
C VAL A 527 42.62 4.41 -5.85
N ARG A 528 42.53 4.86 -7.10
CA ARG A 528 42.00 6.17 -7.46
C ARG A 528 40.62 6.05 -8.08
N PHE A 529 39.66 6.78 -7.54
CA PHE A 529 38.31 6.87 -8.05
C PHE A 529 38.12 8.24 -8.73
N ASN A 530 37.54 8.24 -9.93
CA ASN A 530 37.32 9.44 -10.76
C ASN A 530 35.92 9.43 -11.42
N GLY A 531 34.92 8.80 -10.78
CA GLY A 531 33.60 8.55 -11.36
C GLY A 531 33.06 7.20 -10.91
N ASP A 532 32.67 6.37 -11.89
CA ASP A 532 32.09 5.04 -11.67
C ASP A 532 32.91 4.17 -10.68
N PRO A 533 32.31 3.75 -9.55
CA PRO A 533 32.95 2.89 -8.55
C PRO A 533 33.44 1.55 -9.09
N ALA A 534 32.85 1.04 -10.17
CA ALA A 534 33.21 -0.25 -10.76
C ALA A 534 34.52 -0.20 -11.55
N ASN A 535 35.01 1.01 -11.91
CA ASN A 535 36.16 1.20 -12.77
C ASN A 535 37.28 2.06 -12.13
N PRO A 536 37.80 1.70 -10.94
CA PRO A 536 38.88 2.45 -10.32
C PRO A 536 40.22 2.21 -11.03
N THR A 537 41.13 3.19 -10.93
CA THR A 537 42.53 3.00 -11.34
C THR A 537 43.34 2.43 -10.19
N LEU A 538 44.01 1.32 -10.42
CA LEU A 538 44.80 0.60 -9.41
C LEU A 538 46.30 0.66 -9.73
N ASP A 539 47.11 1.06 -8.75
CA ASP A 539 48.58 0.95 -8.77
C ASP A 539 49.04 0.24 -7.49
N VAL A 540 49.60 -0.97 -7.60
CA VAL A 540 50.01 -1.81 -6.44
C VAL A 540 51.41 -2.35 -6.68
N ARG A 541 52.26 -2.29 -5.64
CA ARG A 541 53.65 -2.75 -5.65
C ARG A 541 53.99 -3.74 -4.56
#